data_AF-A0A4P7N2W7-F1
#
_entry.id   AF-A0A4P7N2W7-F1
#
_cell.length_a   1.000
_cell.length_b   1.000
_cell.length_c   1.000
_cell.angle_alpha   90.00
_cell.angle_beta   90.00
_cell.angle_gamma   90.00
#
_symmetry.space_group_name_H-M   'P 1'
#
loop_
_entity.id
_entity.type
_entity.pdbx_description
1 polymer ?
#
loop_
_entity_poly.entity_id
_entity_poly.type
_entity_poly.pdbx_seq_one_letter_code
_entity_poly.pdbx_strand_id
1 'polypeptide(L)'
;MDLSGFTKNGTFDTKGGPDADIFIYHYQMYILANRYGIIRLMDVLLQKLHQILVKSKIPKNNFSDIVVLVRFCYGELVSEKLRQMVIHYISCNVEVCGRLRSFRNFWRNMAVW
;
A
#
# COMPACT_ATOMS: atom_id res chain seq x y z
N MET A 1 -16.32 -7.56 -9.10
CA MET A 1 -14.94 -7.68 -8.57
C MET A 1 -14.94 -8.94 -7.74
N ASP A 2 -14.21 -9.96 -8.16
CA ASP A 2 -14.17 -11.24 -7.45
C ASP A 2 -13.30 -11.08 -6.20
N LEU A 3 -13.93 -11.18 -5.03
CA LEU A 3 -13.30 -11.05 -3.72
C LEU A 3 -12.84 -12.42 -3.17
N SER A 4 -13.02 -13.50 -3.93
CA SER A 4 -12.72 -14.87 -3.53
C SER A 4 -11.25 -15.13 -3.22
N GLY A 5 -10.33 -14.30 -3.72
CA GLY A 5 -8.90 -14.36 -3.41
C GLY A 5 -8.55 -13.93 -1.97
N PHE A 6 -9.48 -13.31 -1.25
CA PHE A 6 -9.24 -12.72 0.08
C PHE A 6 -9.96 -13.45 1.22
N THR A 7 -10.84 -14.41 0.92
CA THR A 7 -11.60 -15.17 1.92
C THR A 7 -11.16 -16.63 1.93
N LYS A 8 -9.97 -16.91 2.47
CA LYS A 8 -9.74 -18.22 3.08
C LYS A 8 -9.75 -18.03 4.59
N ASN A 9 -10.96 -18.09 5.11
CA ASN A 9 -11.35 -18.06 6.52
C ASN A 9 -11.22 -16.65 7.10
N GLY A 10 -12.19 -16.21 7.91
CA GLY A 10 -12.29 -14.85 8.44
C GLY A 10 -11.20 -14.49 9.48
N THR A 11 -9.97 -14.90 9.23
CA THR A 11 -8.78 -14.66 10.03
C THR A 11 -7.70 -14.20 9.07
N PHE A 12 -7.32 -12.92 9.20
CA PHE A 12 -6.24 -12.34 8.44
C PHE A 12 -4.95 -13.06 8.83
N ASP A 13 -4.37 -13.82 7.90
CA ASP A 13 -3.14 -14.57 8.10
C ASP A 13 -1.97 -13.57 8.19
N THR A 14 -1.78 -13.05 9.40
CA THR A 14 -0.77 -12.07 9.81
C THR A 14 0.59 -12.72 9.91
N LYS A 15 1.24 -12.93 8.76
CA LYS A 15 2.69 -13.07 8.76
C LYS A 15 3.44 -11.74 8.91
N GLY A 16 2.73 -10.61 8.80
CA GLY A 16 3.19 -9.29 9.22
C GLY A 16 2.61 -8.93 10.59
N GLY A 17 3.40 -8.29 11.45
CA GLY A 17 2.92 -7.84 12.77
C GLY A 17 1.70 -6.89 12.68
N PRO A 18 1.08 -6.53 13.82
CA PRO A 18 -0.20 -5.81 13.88
C PRO A 18 -0.28 -4.50 13.06
N ASP A 19 0.86 -3.87 12.77
CA ASP A 19 0.93 -2.65 11.95
C ASP A 19 0.67 -2.90 10.45
N ALA A 20 0.97 -4.10 9.94
CA ALA A 20 0.76 -4.46 8.52
C ALA A 20 -0.75 -4.57 8.19
N ASP A 21 -1.52 -5.18 9.10
CA ASP A 21 -2.97 -5.32 8.98
C ASP A 21 -3.68 -3.97 8.96
N ILE A 22 -3.25 -3.07 9.84
CA ILE A 22 -3.81 -1.72 9.95
C ILE A 22 -3.58 -0.93 8.65
N PHE A 23 -2.40 -1.08 8.04
CA PHE A 23 -2.09 -0.43 6.78
C PHE A 23 -2.98 -0.91 5.63
N ILE A 24 -3.11 -2.23 5.45
CA ILE A 24 -3.95 -2.84 4.40
C ILE A 24 -5.41 -2.43 4.60
N TYR A 25 -5.91 -2.44 5.84
CA TYR A 25 -7.27 -2.03 6.17
C TYR A 25 -7.55 -0.58 5.74
N HIS A 26 -6.67 0.37 6.11
CA HIS A 26 -6.84 1.77 5.75
C HIS A 26 -6.78 2.01 4.24
N TYR A 27 -5.95 1.23 3.55
CA TYR A 27 -5.86 1.27 2.09
C TYR A 27 -7.12 0.75 1.40
N GLN A 28 -7.65 -0.40 1.81
CA GLN A 28 -8.89 -0.96 1.25
C GLN A 28 -10.09 -0.03 1.48
N MET A 29 -10.19 0.54 2.68
CA MET A 29 -11.18 1.55 2.98
C MET A 29 -11.04 2.78 2.08
N TYR A 30 -9.81 3.15 1.67
CA TYR A 30 -9.58 4.30 0.80
C TYR A 30 -10.12 4.03 -0.61
N ILE A 31 -9.87 2.83 -1.15
CA ILE A 31 -10.41 2.41 -2.46
C ILE A 31 -11.94 2.45 -2.43
N LEU A 32 -12.56 1.92 -1.37
CA LEU A 32 -14.02 1.95 -1.20
C LEU A 32 -14.53 3.40 -1.14
N ALA A 33 -13.90 4.26 -0.34
CA ALA A 33 -14.27 5.67 -0.24
C ALA A 33 -14.15 6.39 -1.59
N ASN A 34 -13.09 6.12 -2.36
CA ASN A 34 -12.89 6.65 -3.71
C ASN A 34 -13.99 6.17 -4.68
N ARG A 35 -14.30 4.87 -4.66
CA ARG A 35 -15.34 4.28 -5.51
C ARG A 35 -16.72 4.91 -5.28
N TYR A 36 -17.04 5.22 -4.02
CA TYR A 36 -18.33 5.79 -3.65
C TYR A 36 -18.31 7.33 -3.55
N GLY A 37 -17.20 7.99 -3.89
CA GLY A 37 -17.09 9.46 -3.82
C GLY A 37 -17.19 10.05 -2.42
N ILE A 38 -16.83 9.30 -1.37
CA ILE A 38 -16.91 9.73 0.03
C ILE A 38 -15.64 10.52 0.38
N ILE A 39 -15.56 11.77 -0.10
CA ILE A 39 -14.36 12.62 -0.05
C ILE A 39 -13.80 12.75 1.38
N ARG A 40 -14.65 13.03 2.38
CA ARG A 40 -14.20 13.18 3.78
C ARG A 40 -13.53 11.92 4.32
N LEU A 41 -14.02 10.74 3.94
CA LEU A 41 -13.44 9.48 4.35
C LEU A 41 -12.10 9.24 3.66
N MET A 42 -11.99 9.60 2.37
CA MET A 42 -10.72 9.55 1.64
C MET A 42 -9.64 10.41 2.32
N ASP A 43 -9.97 11.64 2.72
CA ASP A 43 -9.00 12.54 3.35
C ASP A 43 -8.53 12.00 4.71
N VAL A 44 -9.44 11.50 5.55
CA VAL A 44 -9.10 10.87 6.84
C VAL A 44 -8.21 9.65 6.64
N LEU A 45 -8.53 8.79 5.68
CA LEU A 45 -7.76 7.59 5.40
C LEU A 45 -6.38 7.91 4.84
N LEU A 46 -6.26 8.94 3.98
CA LEU A 46 -4.98 9.39 3.45
C LEU A 46 -4.09 9.94 4.58
N GLN A 47 -4.65 10.72 5.50
CA GLN A 47 -3.92 11.19 6.69
C GLN A 47 -3.45 10.03 7.57
N LYS A 48 -4.29 9.02 7.80
CA LYS A 48 -3.92 7.84 8.58
C LYS A 48 -2.83 7.01 7.89
N LEU A 49 -2.95 6.77 6.58
CA LEU A 49 -1.94 6.09 5.79
C LEU A 49 -0.61 6.83 5.84
N HIS A 50 -0.61 8.16 5.71
CA HIS A 50 0.59 8.97 5.85
C HIS A 50 1.23 8.80 7.23
N GLN A 51 0.44 8.88 8.31
CA GLN A 51 0.95 8.68 9.66
C GLN A 51 1.55 7.28 9.85
N ILE A 52 0.92 6.23 9.30
CA ILE A 52 1.44 4.86 9.38
C ILE A 52 2.77 4.78 8.63
N LEU A 53 2.85 5.28 7.41
CA LEU A 53 4.09 5.27 6.62
C LEU A 53 5.23 6.01 7.34
N VAL A 54 4.97 7.18 7.94
CA VAL A 54 5.99 7.99 8.60
C VAL A 54 6.37 7.46 9.99
N LYS A 55 5.38 7.02 10.78
CA LYS A 55 5.60 6.60 12.18
C LYS A 55 6.01 5.15 12.31
N SER A 56 5.52 4.27 11.45
CA SER A 56 6.00 2.90 11.46
C SER A 56 7.45 2.93 10.96
N LYS A 57 8.38 2.58 11.84
CA LYS A 57 9.65 2.00 11.39
C LYS A 57 9.27 0.68 10.75
N ILE A 58 8.76 0.70 9.51
CA ILE A 58 8.31 -0.49 8.79
C ILE A 58 9.44 -1.50 8.97
N PRO A 59 9.20 -2.59 9.75
CA PRO A 59 10.27 -3.52 10.04
C PRO A 59 10.85 -3.98 8.72
N LYS A 60 12.17 -4.20 8.65
CA LYS A 60 12.84 -4.64 7.40
C LYS A 60 12.16 -5.85 6.73
N ASN A 61 11.34 -6.60 7.48
CA ASN A 61 10.52 -7.71 7.02
C ASN A 61 9.17 -7.33 6.35
N ASN A 62 8.62 -6.14 6.59
CA ASN A 62 7.29 -5.71 6.10
C ASN A 62 7.36 -4.87 4.80
N PHE A 63 8.53 -4.71 4.19
CA PHE A 63 8.61 -4.00 2.90
C PHE A 63 7.95 -4.76 1.73
N SER A 64 7.55 -6.01 1.95
CA SER A 64 6.60 -6.72 1.08
C SER A 64 5.33 -5.89 0.87
N ASP A 65 4.85 -5.22 1.92
CA ASP A 65 3.58 -4.49 1.92
C ASP A 65 3.66 -3.20 1.10
N ILE A 66 4.83 -2.55 1.09
CA ILE A 66 5.11 -1.42 0.17
C ILE A 66 5.06 -1.87 -1.29
N VAL A 67 5.61 -3.04 -1.62
CA VAL A 67 5.57 -3.52 -3.01
C VAL A 67 4.13 -3.84 -3.42
N VAL A 68 3.33 -4.41 -2.52
CA VAL A 68 1.89 -4.62 -2.72
C VAL A 68 1.18 -3.28 -2.94
N LEU A 69 1.47 -2.27 -2.12
CA LEU A 69 0.93 -0.92 -2.24
C LEU A 69 1.28 -0.27 -3.59
N VAL A 70 2.54 -0.35 -4.01
CA VAL A 70 2.97 0.19 -5.30
C VAL A 70 2.29 -0.56 -6.44
N ARG A 71 2.23 -1.90 -6.38
CA ARG A 71 1.50 -2.69 -7.38
C ARG A 71 0.05 -2.23 -7.53
N PHE A 72 -0.64 -1.95 -6.43
CA PHE A 72 -2.01 -1.48 -6.51
C PHE A 72 -2.12 -0.02 -6.96
N CYS A 73 -1.28 0.89 -6.47
CA CYS A 73 -1.27 2.30 -6.89
C CYS A 73 -1.05 2.47 -8.40
N TYR A 74 -0.29 1.56 -9.01
CA TYR A 74 0.01 1.57 -10.45
C TYR A 74 -0.80 0.55 -11.27
N GLY A 75 -1.54 -0.35 -10.62
CA GLY A 75 -2.37 -1.38 -11.27
C GLY A 75 -3.86 -1.03 -11.36
N GLU A 76 -4.37 -0.13 -10.51
CA GLU A 76 -5.76 0.34 -10.56
C GLU A 76 -5.86 1.85 -10.84
N LEU A 77 -7.05 2.33 -11.22
CA LEU A 77 -7.42 3.75 -11.29
C LEU A 77 -7.48 4.36 -9.87
N VAL A 78 -6.33 4.42 -9.22
CA VAL A 78 -6.16 5.01 -7.89
C VAL A 78 -5.97 6.52 -8.02
N SER A 79 -6.45 7.27 -7.01
CA SER A 79 -6.28 8.71 -6.99
C SER A 79 -4.81 9.12 -7.05
N GLU A 80 -4.55 10.23 -7.75
CA GLU A 80 -3.19 10.76 -7.89
C GLU A 80 -2.58 11.15 -6.53
N LYS A 81 -3.41 11.59 -5.58
CA LYS A 81 -2.95 11.92 -4.21
C LYS A 81 -2.32 10.72 -3.51
N LEU A 82 -2.93 9.54 -3.63
CA LEU A 82 -2.40 8.34 -3.00
C LEU A 82 -1.11 7.90 -3.69
N ARG A 83 -1.06 7.97 -5.03
CA ARG A 83 0.16 7.70 -5.81
C ARG A 83 1.32 8.59 -5.37
N GLN A 84 1.09 9.90 -5.29
CA GLN A 84 2.10 10.88 -4.87
C GLN A 84 2.62 10.63 -3.46
N MET A 85 1.74 10.31 -2.51
CA MET A 85 2.15 9.99 -1.14
C MET A 85 3.07 8.76 -1.09
N VAL A 86 2.75 7.72 -1.85
CA VAL A 86 3.54 6.48 -1.91
C VAL A 86 4.88 6.71 -2.60
N ILE A 87 4.91 7.46 -3.71
CA ILE A 87 6.16 7.83 -4.39
C ILE A 87 7.06 8.63 -3.44
N HIS A 88 6.51 9.62 -2.75
CA HIS A 88 7.29 10.46 -1.85
C HIS A 88 7.92 9.63 -0.73
N TYR A 89 7.15 8.72 -0.13
CA TYR A 89 7.66 7.78 0.86
C TYR A 89 8.81 6.92 0.31
N ILE A 90 8.67 6.37 -0.89
CA ILE A 90 9.69 5.55 -1.54
C ILE A 90 10.95 6.35 -1.82
N SER A 91 10.84 7.59 -2.29
CA SER A 91 11.97 8.48 -2.54
C SER A 91 12.78 8.75 -1.27
N CYS A 92 12.10 9.01 -0.14
CA CYS A 92 12.77 9.18 1.14
C CYS A 92 13.43 7.90 1.66
N ASN A 93 13.00 6.73 1.21
CA ASN A 93 13.47 5.42 1.69
C ASN A 93 14.16 4.60 0.59
N VAL A 94 14.65 5.25 -0.48
CA VAL A 94 15.08 4.58 -1.71
C VAL A 94 16.22 3.59 -1.49
N GLU A 95 17.15 3.87 -0.58
CA GLU A 95 18.24 2.95 -0.24
C GLU A 95 17.75 1.66 0.41
N VAL A 96 16.67 1.74 1.19
CA VAL A 96 16.06 0.57 1.84
C VAL A 96 15.21 -0.18 0.83
N CYS A 97 14.33 0.52 0.11
CA CYS A 97 13.46 -0.05 -0.92
C CYS A 97 14.26 -0.73 -2.04
N GLY A 98 15.32 -0.08 -2.53
CA GLY A 98 16.16 -0.57 -3.62
C GLY A 98 16.95 -1.84 -3.30
N ARG A 99 17.15 -2.17 -2.00
CA ARG A 99 17.79 -3.43 -1.59
C ARG A 99 16.86 -4.64 -1.74
N LEU A 100 15.55 -4.43 -1.81
CA LEU A 100 14.56 -5.50 -1.86
C LEU A 100 14.44 -6.07 -3.27
N ARG A 101 14.50 -7.40 -3.36
CA ARG A 101 14.35 -8.11 -4.63
C ARG A 101 12.97 -7.87 -5.24
N SER A 102 11.91 -7.89 -4.42
CA SER A 102 10.52 -7.66 -4.84
C SER A 102 10.32 -6.27 -5.45
N PHE A 103 10.88 -5.23 -4.83
CA PHE A 103 10.81 -3.85 -5.33
C PHE A 103 11.57 -3.68 -6.64
N ARG A 104 12.80 -4.19 -6.74
CA ARG A 104 13.57 -4.16 -8.01
C ARG A 104 12.85 -4.90 -9.13
N ASN A 105 12.30 -6.09 -8.85
CA ASN A 105 11.56 -6.87 -9.84
C ASN A 105 10.31 -6.15 -10.32
N PHE A 106 9.59 -5.47 -9.41
CA PHE A 106 8.42 -4.68 -9.78
C PHE A 106 8.76 -3.58 -10.79
N TRP A 107 9.76 -2.74 -10.50
CA TRP A 107 10.15 -1.66 -11.41
C TRP A 107 10.73 -2.16 -12.72
N ARG A 108 11.51 -3.25 -12.69
CA ARG A 108 12.02 -3.87 -13.91
C ARG A 108 10.90 -4.35 -14.84
N ASN A 109 9.80 -4.86 -14.29
CA ASN A 109 8.65 -5.30 -15.08
C ASN A 109 7.79 -4.13 -15.59
N MET A 110 7.83 -2.97 -14.94
CA MET A 110 7.12 -1.77 -15.38
C MET A 110 7.87 -1.02 -16.50
N ALA A 111 9.20 -1.06 -16.50
CA ALA A 111 10.06 -0.38 -17.48
C ALA A 111 10.18 -1.07 -18.85
N VAL A 112 9.42 -2.15 -19.08
CA VAL A 112 9.41 -2.93 -20.34
C VAL A 112 8.22 -2.53 -21.24
N TRP A 113 7.55 -1.43 -20.93
CA TRP A 113 6.46 -0.84 -21.72
C TRP A 113 6.78 0.59 -22.12
#